data_AF-A0A956T0Y7-F1
#
_entry.id   AF-A0A956T0Y7-F1
#
_cell.length_a   1.000
_cell.length_b   1.000
_cell.length_c   1.000
_cell.angle_alpha   90.00
_cell.angle_beta   90.00
_cell.angle_gamma   90.00
#
_symmetry.space_group_name_H-M   'P 1'
#
loop_
_entity.id
_entity.type
_entity.pdbx_description
1 polymer ?
#
loop_
_entity_poly.entity_id
_entity_poly.type
_entity_poly.pdbx_seq_one_letter_code
_entity_poly.pdbx_strand_id
1 'polypeptide(L)' 'MGKVKAVKGEPETQVRAVAKYIRTSPRKMRLVADMIRGKSAQEAWNILEFTPKRAT' A
#
# COMPACT_ATOMS: atom_id res chain seq x y z
N MET A 1 32.35 -7.77 9.69
CA MET A 1 30.89 -7.55 9.78
C MET A 1 30.51 -6.42 8.80
N GLY A 2 30.19 -6.69 7.54
CA GLY A 2 28.89 -7.21 7.13
C GLY A 2 27.92 -6.07 6.81
N LYS A 3 28.29 -5.13 5.92
CA LYS A 3 27.35 -4.11 5.43
C LYS A 3 26.26 -4.83 4.64
N VAL A 4 25.03 -4.66 5.12
CA VAL A 4 23.82 -5.35 4.68
C VAL A 4 23.57 -5.13 3.19
N LYS A 5 23.20 -6.23 2.54
CA LYS A 5 23.15 -6.47 1.10
C LYS A 5 22.38 -5.41 0.31
N ALA A 6 22.96 -5.06 -0.84
CA ALA A 6 22.24 -4.55 -1.99
C ALA A 6 21.12 -5.53 -2.36
N VAL A 7 19.88 -5.04 -2.43
CA VAL A 7 18.81 -5.75 -3.12
C VAL A 7 18.82 -5.28 -4.56
N LYS A 8 19.55 -6.05 -5.38
CA LYS A 8 19.47 -6.04 -6.86
C LYS A 8 18.10 -6.53 -7.30
N GLY A 9 17.56 -5.94 -8.36
CA GLY A 9 16.61 -6.59 -9.27
C GLY A 9 15.44 -5.71 -9.70
N GLU A 10 15.61 -4.95 -10.78
CA GLU A 10 14.48 -4.51 -11.60
C GLU A 10 13.88 -5.71 -12.34
N PRO A 11 12.56 -5.78 -12.44
CA PRO A 11 11.86 -6.00 -13.69
C PRO A 11 11.32 -4.64 -14.18
N GLU A 12 11.44 -4.40 -15.47
CA GLU A 12 11.15 -3.18 -16.26
C GLU A 12 9.69 -2.63 -16.15
N THR A 13 8.92 -3.03 -15.14
CA THR A 13 7.55 -2.56 -14.87
C THR A 13 7.25 -2.56 -13.36
N GLN A 14 8.12 -1.98 -12.55
CA GLN A 14 7.78 -1.66 -11.15
C GLN A 14 7.24 -0.23 -11.05
N VAL A 15 5.93 -0.12 -10.77
CA VAL A 15 5.28 1.16 -10.47
C VAL A 15 5.17 1.33 -8.96
N ARG A 16 5.60 2.49 -8.43
CA ARG A 16 5.46 2.85 -7.02
C ARG A 16 4.83 4.23 -6.89
N ALA A 17 3.75 4.33 -6.12
CA ALA A 17 3.13 5.59 -5.71
C ALA A 17 3.22 5.77 -4.19
N VAL A 18 3.47 6.99 -3.71
CA VAL A 18 3.58 7.31 -2.28
C VAL A 18 2.82 8.60 -1.97
N ALA A 19 1.82 8.53 -1.11
CA ALA A 19 1.11 9.69 -0.58
C ALA A 19 1.73 10.13 0.76
N LYS A 20 2.15 11.39 0.85
CA LYS A 20 2.75 12.00 2.06
C LYS A 20 1.78 13.01 2.68
N TYR A 21 1.92 13.26 3.98
CA TYR A 21 1.15 14.27 4.74
C TYR A 21 -0.37 14.01 4.85
N ILE A 22 -0.76 12.74 4.90
CA ILE A 22 -2.17 12.35 5.11
C ILE A 22 -2.61 12.69 6.54
N ARG A 23 -3.74 13.38 6.68
CA ARG A 23 -4.32 13.83 7.96
C ARG A 23 -5.13 12.73 8.68
N THR A 24 -4.62 11.51 8.68
CA THR A 24 -5.27 10.35 9.31
C THR A 24 -4.28 9.60 10.19
N SER A 25 -4.77 9.04 11.30
CA SER A 25 -3.93 8.22 12.19
C SER A 25 -3.36 7.01 11.42
N PRO A 26 -2.05 6.73 11.55
CA PRO A 26 -1.42 5.59 10.87
C PRO A 26 -2.10 4.25 11.13
N ARG A 27 -2.67 4.06 12.33
CA ARG A 27 -3.36 2.82 12.71
C ARG A 27 -4.62 2.59 11.87
N LYS A 28 -5.40 3.64 11.60
CA LYS A 28 -6.62 3.55 10.77
C LYS A 28 -6.27 3.21 9.32
N MET A 29 -5.22 3.81 8.78
CA MET A 29 -4.74 3.55 7.42
C MET A 29 -4.20 2.13 7.25
N ARG A 30 -3.47 1.59 8.25
CA ARG A 30 -2.94 0.22 8.19
C ARG A 30 -4.04 -0.83 8.03
N LEU A 31 -5.16 -0.67 8.75
CA LEU A 31 -6.29 -1.59 8.63
C LEU A 31 -6.85 -1.66 7.20
N VAL A 32 -6.91 -0.52 6.51
CA VAL A 32 -7.36 -0.47 5.10
C VAL A 32 -6.28 -1.00 4.16
N ALA A 33 -5.01 -0.66 4.40
CA ALA A 33 -3.89 -1.15 3.59
C ALA A 33 -3.72 -2.68 3.68
N ASP A 34 -3.94 -3.26 4.86
CA ASP A 34 -3.88 -4.71 5.05
C ASP A 34 -5.06 -5.42 4.36
N MET A 35 -6.21 -4.75 4.22
CA MET A 35 -7.39 -5.29 3.52
C MET A 35 -7.16 -5.45 2.00
N ILE A 36 -6.42 -4.53 1.38
CA ILE A 36 -6.16 -4.54 -0.07
C ILE A 36 -4.85 -5.24 -0.47
N ARG A 37 -3.98 -5.60 0.49
CA ARG A 37 -2.69 -6.23 0.20
C ARG A 37 -2.90 -7.62 -0.41
N GLY A 38 -2.26 -7.88 -1.56
CA GLY A 38 -2.31 -9.17 -2.25
C GLY A 38 -3.55 -9.39 -3.12
N LYS A 39 -4.44 -8.40 -3.25
CA LYS A 39 -5.61 -8.46 -4.14
C LYS A 39 -5.28 -7.86 -5.51
N SER A 40 -6.08 -8.19 -6.52
CA SER A 40 -5.99 -7.55 -7.82
C SER A 40 -6.37 -6.06 -7.73
N ALA A 41 -5.89 -5.23 -8.67
CA ALA A 41 -6.17 -3.80 -8.68
C ALA A 41 -7.68 -3.50 -8.70
N GLN A 42 -8.45 -4.27 -9.47
CA GLN A 42 -9.89 -4.07 -9.62
C GLN A 42 -10.67 -4.46 -8.35
N GLU A 43 -10.29 -5.57 -7.71
CA GLU A 43 -10.89 -5.97 -6.43
C GLU A 43 -10.54 -4.99 -5.31
N ALA A 44 -9.29 -4.52 -5.26
CA ALA A 44 -8.86 -3.51 -4.30
C ALA A 44 -9.67 -2.22 -4.48
N TRP A 45 -9.96 -1.84 -5.72
CA TRP A 45 -10.76 -0.64 -6.01
C TRP A 45 -12.21 -0.77 -5.54
N ASN A 46 -12.84 -1.90 -5.85
CA ASN A 46 -14.20 -2.18 -5.37
C ASN A 46 -14.27 -2.20 -3.83
N ILE A 47 -13.27 -2.78 -3.17
CA ILE A 47 -13.21 -2.80 -1.71
C ILE A 47 -13.11 -1.39 -1.15
N LEU A 48 -12.27 -0.53 -1.72
CA LEU A 48 -12.12 0.85 -1.25
C LEU A 48 -13.40 1.67 -1.44
N GLU A 49 -14.12 1.45 -2.54
CA GLU A 49 -15.37 2.15 -2.85
C GLU A 49 -16.51 1.77 -1.89
N PHE A 50 -16.69 0.47 -1.61
CA PHE A 50 -17.84 -0.02 -0.84
C PHE A 50 -17.59 -0.22 0.64
N THR A 51 -16.36 0.00 1.13
CA THR A 51 -16.03 -0.15 2.55
C THR A 51 -16.32 1.15 3.30
N PRO A 52 -17.25 1.19 4.27
CA PRO A 52 -17.56 2.40 5.05
C PRO A 52 -16.51 2.65 6.13
N LYS A 53 -15.24 2.84 5.74
CA LYS A 53 -14.15 3.25 6.62
C LYS A 53 -13.75 4.67 6.25
N ARG A 54 -13.95 5.59 7.20
CA ARG A 54 -13.49 6.99 7.11
C ARG A 54 -11.96 7.04 7.32
N ALA A 55 -11.22 6.49 6.37
CA ALA A 55 -9.76 6.48 6.33
C ALA A 55 -9.20 7.28 5.13
N THR A 56 -9.97 7.36 4.05
CA THR A 56 -9.87 8.36 2.97
C THR A 56 -10.35 9.71 3.47
#